data_AF-A0A354SAG2-F1
#
_entry.id   AF-A0A354SAG2-F1
#
_cell.length_a   1.000
_cell.length_b   1.000
_cell.length_c   1.000
_cell.angle_alpha   90.00
_cell.angle_beta   90.00
_cell.angle_gamma   90.00
#
_symmetry.space_group_name_H-M   'P 1'
#
loop_
_entity.id
_entity.type
_entity.pdbx_description
1 polymer ?
#
loop_
_entity_poly.entity_id
_entity_poly.type
_entity_poly.pdbx_seq_one_letter_code
_entity_poly.pdbx_strand_id
1 'polypeptide(L)'
;HAAAKELGLAQVRLLSYPDGDLVSVDQAWLRAEISADVRDFAVDGLVVFDPSGVTSHPDHQAATHAAMRAGKEFGLGVLGWTLPSSVAEVLAQEFGAPFVGHQPKEVDLIVDVDRGPQLKAVQCHPSQAVPGSALWRRLALLGDHEHLRWLVPSS
;
A
#
# COMPACT_ATOMS: atom_id res chain seq x y z
N HIS A 1 -3.72 -15.31 -8.92
CA HIS A 1 -4.60 -15.07 -7.76
C HIS A 1 -4.37 -16.00 -6.57
N ALA A 2 -3.24 -16.72 -6.46
CA ALA A 2 -3.00 -17.61 -5.32
C ALA A 2 -2.89 -16.84 -3.98
N ALA A 3 -2.07 -15.78 -3.94
CA ALA A 3 -1.93 -14.94 -2.74
C ALA A 3 -3.25 -14.30 -2.28
N ALA A 4 -4.05 -13.78 -3.22
CA ALA A 4 -5.33 -13.17 -2.94
C ALA A 4 -6.31 -14.14 -2.24
N LYS A 5 -6.29 -15.41 -2.64
CA LYS A 5 -7.09 -16.46 -2.01
C LYS A 5 -6.66 -16.72 -0.56
N GLU A 6 -5.36 -16.75 -0.29
CA GLU A 6 -4.84 -16.91 1.08
C GLU A 6 -5.23 -15.74 1.99
N LEU A 7 -5.39 -14.54 1.42
CA LEU A 7 -5.88 -13.34 2.13
C LEU A 7 -7.42 -13.26 2.20
N GLY A 8 -8.14 -14.21 1.60
CA GLY A 8 -9.61 -14.19 1.57
C GLY A 8 -10.22 -13.14 0.64
N LEU A 9 -9.45 -12.59 -0.30
CA LEU A 9 -9.96 -11.61 -1.27
C LEU A 9 -10.87 -12.30 -2.29
N ALA A 10 -12.09 -11.77 -2.44
CA ALA A 10 -13.06 -12.28 -3.41
C ALA A 10 -12.72 -11.88 -4.85
N GLN A 11 -12.08 -10.72 -5.03
CA GLN A 11 -11.81 -10.15 -6.35
C GLN A 11 -10.42 -9.51 -6.42
N VAL A 12 -9.81 -9.59 -7.60
CA VAL A 12 -8.55 -8.93 -7.94
C VAL A 12 -8.67 -8.45 -9.38
N ARG A 13 -8.38 -7.17 -9.60
CA ARG A 13 -8.28 -6.56 -10.93
C ARG A 13 -6.84 -6.15 -11.17
N LEU A 14 -6.27 -6.60 -12.29
CA LEU A 14 -4.95 -6.19 -12.74
C LEU A 14 -5.11 -5.29 -13.96
N LEU A 15 -4.64 -4.06 -13.86
CA LEU A 15 -4.62 -3.11 -14.98
C LEU A 15 -3.37 -3.34 -15.83
N SER A 16 -3.48 -3.10 -17.14
CA SER A 16 -2.45 -3.42 -18.13
C SER A 16 -1.41 -2.29 -18.31
N TYR A 17 -0.99 -1.64 -17.23
CA TYR A 17 0.08 -0.64 -17.28
C TYR A 17 1.46 -1.30 -17.13
N PRO A 18 2.51 -0.79 -17.81
CA PRO A 18 3.87 -1.27 -17.61
C PRO A 18 4.36 -0.99 -16.18
N ASP A 19 5.10 -1.94 -15.62
CA ASP A 19 5.80 -1.76 -14.34
C ASP A 19 6.90 -0.70 -14.49
N GLY A 20 6.98 0.22 -13.53
CA GLY A 20 7.95 1.31 -13.48
C GLY A 20 7.62 2.54 -14.32
N ASP A 21 6.47 2.57 -15.01
CA ASP A 21 6.12 3.65 -15.95
C ASP A 21 4.76 4.30 -15.63
N LEU A 22 4.22 4.11 -14.43
CA LEU A 22 2.90 4.66 -14.09
C LEU A 22 2.91 6.20 -14.03
N VAL A 23 4.09 6.81 -13.90
CA VAL A 23 4.29 8.27 -13.96
C VAL A 23 4.02 8.83 -15.36
N SER A 24 4.22 8.05 -16.43
CA SER A 24 3.97 8.50 -17.80
C SER A 24 2.47 8.49 -18.16
N VAL A 25 1.66 7.79 -17.36
CA VAL A 25 0.22 7.68 -17.54
C VAL A 25 -0.49 8.93 -17.04
N ASP A 26 -1.46 9.43 -17.82
CA ASP A 26 -2.29 10.56 -17.41
C ASP A 26 -3.00 10.26 -16.08
N GLN A 27 -2.78 11.12 -15.08
CA GLN A 27 -3.40 11.02 -13.76
C GLN A 27 -4.94 11.03 -13.82
N ALA A 28 -5.53 11.69 -14.83
CA ALA A 28 -6.97 11.66 -15.05
C ALA A 28 -7.46 10.25 -15.43
N TRP A 29 -6.65 9.47 -16.15
CA TRP A 29 -6.97 8.09 -16.53
C TRP A 29 -6.83 7.15 -15.33
N LEU A 30 -5.71 7.23 -14.59
CA LEU A 30 -5.54 6.42 -13.36
C LEU A 30 -6.66 6.68 -12.36
N ARG A 31 -7.06 7.95 -12.19
CA ARG A 31 -8.22 8.30 -11.37
C ARG A 31 -9.51 7.70 -11.91
N ALA A 32 -9.72 7.71 -13.23
CA ALA A 32 -10.92 7.16 -13.85
C ALA A 32 -11.05 5.65 -13.64
N GLU A 33 -9.94 4.90 -13.70
CA GLU A 33 -9.89 3.47 -13.37
C GLU A 33 -10.40 3.21 -11.93
N ILE A 34 -9.85 3.94 -10.96
CA ILE A 34 -10.26 3.83 -9.54
C ILE A 34 -11.71 4.27 -9.36
N SER A 35 -12.14 5.32 -10.06
CA SER A 35 -13.50 5.83 -10.01
C SER A 35 -14.52 4.84 -10.57
N ALA A 36 -14.12 4.00 -11.54
CA ALA A 36 -14.96 2.92 -12.03
C ALA A 36 -15.12 1.84 -10.95
N ASP A 37 -14.02 1.39 -10.34
CA ASP A 37 -14.06 0.40 -9.25
C ASP A 37 -14.88 0.88 -8.04
N VAL A 38 -14.73 2.15 -7.64
CA VAL A 38 -15.54 2.73 -6.55
C VAL A 38 -17.05 2.61 -6.83
N ARG A 39 -17.47 2.86 -8.07
CA ARG A 39 -18.89 2.77 -8.47
C ARG A 39 -19.35 1.31 -8.54
N ASP A 40 -18.51 0.42 -9.05
CA ASP A 40 -18.86 -0.99 -9.27
C ASP A 40 -18.95 -1.77 -7.94
N PHE A 41 -18.13 -1.40 -6.94
CA PHE A 41 -18.03 -2.11 -5.67
C PHE A 41 -18.70 -1.43 -4.47
N ALA A 42 -19.17 -0.19 -4.62
CA ALA A 42 -19.79 0.59 -3.55
C ALA A 42 -18.96 0.57 -2.24
N VAL A 43 -17.66 0.87 -2.37
CA VAL A 43 -16.70 0.81 -1.26
C VAL A 43 -16.92 1.94 -0.25
N ASP A 44 -16.66 1.67 1.04
CA ASP A 44 -16.73 2.68 2.10
C ASP A 44 -15.45 3.52 2.24
N GLY A 45 -14.36 3.12 1.59
CA GLY A 45 -13.07 3.78 1.68
C GLY A 45 -12.00 3.12 0.82
N LEU A 46 -10.81 3.75 0.78
CA LEU A 46 -9.66 3.28 0.02
C LEU A 46 -8.46 3.08 0.94
N VAL A 47 -7.67 2.02 0.67
CA VAL A 47 -6.36 1.80 1.29
C VAL A 47 -5.29 1.80 0.19
N VAL A 48 -4.26 2.63 0.37
CA VAL A 48 -3.17 2.86 -0.60
C VAL A 48 -1.82 2.91 0.11
N PHE A 49 -0.73 3.09 -0.63
CA PHE A 49 0.56 3.43 -0.01
C PHE A 49 0.51 4.85 0.58
N ASP A 50 1.37 5.14 1.56
CA ASP A 50 1.65 6.52 1.97
C ASP A 50 2.06 7.39 0.75
N PRO A 51 1.81 8.72 0.72
CA PRO A 51 2.13 9.57 -0.44
C PRO A 51 3.61 9.56 -0.86
N SER A 52 4.51 9.20 0.06
CA SER A 52 5.91 8.95 -0.27
C SER A 52 6.12 7.73 -1.16
N GLY A 53 5.13 6.84 -1.31
CA GLY A 53 5.26 5.52 -1.91
C GLY A 53 5.93 4.49 -0.99
N VAL A 54 6.21 4.85 0.27
CA VAL A 54 7.00 4.12 1.29
C VAL A 54 8.46 3.90 0.90
N THR A 55 8.73 3.48 -0.34
CA THR A 55 10.07 3.30 -0.88
C THR A 55 10.49 4.40 -1.86
N SER A 56 9.75 5.53 -1.89
CA SER A 56 9.91 6.56 -2.92
C SER A 56 9.73 6.06 -4.36
N HIS A 57 9.08 4.90 -4.55
CA HIS A 57 8.85 4.35 -5.88
C HIS A 57 7.83 5.21 -6.64
N PRO A 58 8.16 5.72 -7.84
CA PRO A 58 7.29 6.66 -8.55
C PRO A 58 5.91 6.09 -8.87
N ASP A 59 5.80 4.79 -9.17
CA ASP A 59 4.49 4.17 -9.41
C ASP A 59 3.59 4.16 -8.18
N HIS A 60 4.16 3.90 -7.00
CA HIS A 60 3.40 3.92 -5.75
C HIS A 60 2.85 5.33 -5.49
N GLN A 61 3.67 6.36 -5.76
CA GLN A 61 3.28 7.75 -5.63
C GLN A 61 2.17 8.10 -6.63
N ALA A 62 2.33 7.75 -7.91
CA ALA A 62 1.34 8.02 -8.97
C ALA A 62 -0.01 7.35 -8.66
N ALA A 63 -0.01 6.07 -8.25
CA ALA A 63 -1.22 5.36 -7.86
C ALA A 63 -1.90 6.01 -6.65
N THR A 64 -1.13 6.38 -5.64
CA THR A 64 -1.62 7.04 -4.41
C THR A 64 -2.26 8.40 -4.72
N HIS A 65 -1.61 9.22 -5.56
CA HIS A 65 -2.15 10.52 -5.96
C HIS A 65 -3.49 10.39 -6.68
N ALA A 66 -3.60 9.43 -7.62
CA ALA A 66 -4.84 9.15 -8.32
C ALA A 66 -5.96 8.72 -7.35
N ALA A 67 -5.66 7.83 -6.41
CA ALA A 67 -6.61 7.35 -5.41
C ALA A 67 -7.07 8.45 -4.45
N MET A 68 -6.16 9.31 -3.98
CA MET A 68 -6.53 10.47 -3.14
C MET A 68 -7.45 11.45 -3.87
N ARG A 69 -7.27 11.62 -5.19
CA ARG A 69 -8.17 12.46 -6.00
C ARG A 69 -9.54 11.81 -6.15
N ALA A 70 -9.60 10.51 -6.41
CA ALA A 70 -10.86 9.77 -6.45
C ALA A 70 -11.57 9.82 -5.08
N GLY A 71 -10.88 9.56 -3.98
CA GLY A 71 -11.46 9.62 -2.63
C GLY A 71 -12.12 10.97 -2.34
N LYS A 72 -11.46 12.08 -2.68
CA LYS A 72 -12.05 13.43 -2.54
C LYS A 72 -13.27 13.65 -3.43
N GLU A 73 -13.26 13.14 -4.65
CA GLU A 73 -14.37 13.26 -5.60
C GLU A 73 -15.64 12.54 -5.11
N PHE A 74 -15.47 11.38 -4.47
CA PHE A 74 -16.59 10.56 -3.96
C PHE A 74 -16.88 10.75 -2.47
N GLY A 75 -16.15 11.62 -1.76
CA GLY A 75 -16.29 11.81 -0.31
C GLY A 75 -15.81 10.63 0.54
N LEU A 76 -14.97 9.75 -0.02
CA LEU A 76 -14.45 8.57 0.64
C LEU A 76 -13.20 8.88 1.46
N GLY A 77 -13.12 8.25 2.63
CA GLY A 77 -11.88 8.21 3.42
C GLY A 77 -10.78 7.44 2.68
N VAL A 78 -9.56 7.96 2.73
CA VAL A 78 -8.37 7.33 2.13
C VAL A 78 -7.31 7.13 3.21
N LEU A 79 -6.95 5.87 3.45
CA LEU A 79 -5.89 5.46 4.36
C LEU A 79 -4.61 5.13 3.60
N GLY A 80 -3.51 5.71 4.04
CA GLY A 80 -2.17 5.41 3.55
C GLY A 80 -1.46 4.42 4.46
N TRP A 81 -1.12 3.25 3.93
CA TRP A 81 -0.24 2.28 4.58
C TRP A 81 1.19 2.81 4.64
N THR A 82 1.74 2.80 5.84
CA THR A 82 3.00 3.47 6.16
C THR A 82 3.86 2.65 7.12
N LEU A 83 5.05 3.16 7.41
CA LEU A 83 5.97 2.59 8.39
C LEU A 83 6.21 3.57 9.53
N PRO A 84 6.43 3.08 10.77
CA PRO A 84 7.11 3.89 11.79
C PRO A 84 8.50 4.31 11.30
N SER A 85 8.93 5.54 11.63
CA SER A 85 10.23 6.06 11.22
C SER A 85 11.38 5.16 11.68
N SER A 86 11.30 4.61 12.90
CA SER A 86 12.30 3.68 13.43
C SER A 86 12.42 2.39 12.61
N VAL A 87 11.33 1.92 12.00
CA VAL A 87 11.35 0.74 11.12
C VAL A 87 11.92 1.11 9.76
N ALA A 88 11.48 2.24 9.19
CA ALA A 88 11.98 2.74 7.91
C ALA A 88 13.50 3.01 7.95
N GLU A 89 14.01 3.61 9.02
CA GLU A 89 15.44 3.88 9.21
C GLU A 89 16.28 2.59 9.20
N VAL A 90 15.85 1.56 9.93
CA VAL A 90 16.52 0.25 9.94
C VAL A 90 16.52 -0.39 8.55
N LEU A 91 15.38 -0.38 7.86
CA LEU A 91 15.28 -0.93 6.51
C LEU A 91 16.15 -0.16 5.50
N ALA A 92 16.17 1.18 5.58
CA ALA A 92 17.01 2.00 4.71
C ALA A 92 18.50 1.71 4.93
N GLN A 93 18.92 1.58 6.18
CA GLN A 93 20.31 1.28 6.54
C GLN A 93 20.73 -0.14 6.09
N GLU A 94 19.88 -1.15 6.29
CA GLU A 94 20.21 -2.54 5.99
C GLU A 94 20.16 -2.85 4.48
N PHE A 95 19.28 -2.20 3.73
CA PHE A 95 19.03 -2.55 2.31
C PHE A 95 19.49 -1.49 1.31
N GLY A 96 19.98 -0.33 1.74
CA GLY A 96 20.51 0.71 0.86
C GLY A 96 19.49 1.33 -0.09
N ALA A 97 18.20 1.18 0.21
CA ALA A 97 17.08 1.77 -0.54
C ALA A 97 16.37 2.81 0.32
N PRO A 98 15.77 3.86 -0.28
CA PRO A 98 14.97 4.81 0.48
C PRO A 98 13.77 4.08 1.08
N PHE A 99 13.60 4.21 2.40
CA PHE A 99 12.36 3.91 3.10
C PHE A 99 11.93 5.17 3.84
N VAL A 100 10.68 5.55 3.68
CA VAL A 100 10.07 6.71 4.32
C VAL A 100 9.07 6.19 5.34
N GLY A 101 9.27 6.60 6.60
CA GLY A 101 8.37 6.32 7.70
C GLY A 101 8.06 7.59 8.47
N HIS A 102 7.14 7.47 9.42
CA HIS A 102 6.57 8.60 10.16
C HIS A 102 6.77 8.43 11.66
N GLN A 103 6.91 9.54 12.38
CA GLN A 103 6.98 9.50 13.84
C GLN A 103 5.65 8.96 14.41
N PRO A 104 5.64 8.34 15.60
CA PRO A 104 4.42 7.78 16.18
C PRO A 104 3.24 8.76 16.25
N LYS A 105 3.50 10.04 16.49
CA LYS A 105 2.49 11.11 16.53
C LYS A 105 1.87 11.45 15.17
N GLU A 106 2.48 11.00 14.08
CA GLU A 106 2.05 11.22 12.70
C GLU A 106 1.34 10.00 12.13
N VAL A 107 1.27 8.90 12.89
CA VAL A 107 0.50 7.69 12.59
C VAL A 107 -0.87 7.80 13.26
N ASP A 108 -1.94 7.66 12.48
CA ASP A 108 -3.30 7.84 12.99
C ASP A 108 -3.92 6.54 13.51
N LEU A 109 -3.54 5.41 12.92
CA LEU A 109 -4.08 4.09 13.27
C LEU A 109 -2.96 3.05 13.32
N ILE A 110 -3.04 2.19 14.34
CA ILE A 110 -2.25 0.97 14.47
C ILE A 110 -3.24 -0.18 14.49
N VAL A 111 -3.08 -1.13 13.57
CA VAL A 111 -4.00 -2.26 13.39
C VAL A 111 -3.28 -3.53 13.78
N ASP A 112 -3.84 -4.27 14.73
CA ASP A 112 -3.41 -5.63 15.05
C ASP A 112 -3.81 -6.58 13.91
N VAL A 113 -2.87 -7.40 13.45
CA VAL A 113 -3.06 -8.31 12.32
C VAL A 113 -2.60 -9.72 12.63
N ASP A 114 -3.35 -10.72 12.14
CA ASP A 114 -2.88 -12.10 12.08
C ASP A 114 -1.94 -12.27 10.88
N ARG A 115 -0.68 -12.60 11.16
CA ARG A 115 0.34 -12.83 10.13
C ARG A 115 0.17 -14.16 9.40
N GLY A 116 -0.60 -15.11 9.94
CA GLY A 116 -0.79 -16.44 9.34
C GLY A 116 -1.23 -16.39 7.87
N PRO A 117 -2.36 -15.74 7.53
CA PRO A 117 -2.80 -15.54 6.15
C PRO A 117 -1.78 -14.78 5.29
N GLN A 118 -1.15 -13.73 5.84
CA GLN A 118 -0.16 -12.93 5.13
C GLN A 118 1.08 -13.77 4.74
N LEU A 119 1.57 -14.60 5.66
CA LEU A 119 2.73 -15.46 5.42
C LEU A 119 2.46 -16.50 4.33
N LYS A 120 1.24 -17.09 4.31
CA LYS A 120 0.82 -17.99 3.23
C LYS A 120 0.73 -17.26 1.88
N ALA A 121 0.19 -16.04 1.88
CA ALA A 121 0.10 -15.21 0.68
C ALA A 121 1.49 -14.86 0.14
N VAL A 122 2.44 -14.51 1.00
CA VAL A 122 3.84 -14.21 0.62
C VAL A 122 4.51 -15.41 -0.05
N GLN A 123 4.26 -16.64 0.42
CA GLN A 123 4.80 -17.87 -0.19
C GLN A 123 4.32 -18.08 -1.65
N CYS A 124 3.20 -17.47 -2.05
CA CYS A 124 2.73 -17.50 -3.43
C CYS A 124 3.53 -16.59 -4.39
N HIS A 125 4.48 -15.81 -3.88
CA HIS A 125 5.33 -14.88 -4.65
C HIS A 125 6.83 -15.23 -4.53
N PRO A 126 7.28 -16.44 -4.90
CA PRO A 126 8.64 -16.91 -4.62
C PRO A 126 9.74 -16.07 -5.28
N SER A 127 9.45 -15.41 -6.42
CA SER A 127 10.40 -14.52 -7.10
C SER A 127 10.57 -13.15 -6.45
N GLN A 128 9.65 -12.75 -5.57
CA GLN A 128 9.65 -11.45 -4.89
C GLN A 128 9.94 -11.61 -3.38
N ALA A 129 9.48 -12.71 -2.78
CA ALA A 129 9.68 -13.04 -1.38
C ALA A 129 10.99 -13.79 -1.12
N VAL A 130 12.10 -13.32 -1.72
CA VAL A 130 13.39 -14.00 -1.60
C VAL A 130 13.88 -14.01 -0.15
N PRO A 131 14.53 -15.09 0.32
CA PRO A 131 15.09 -15.15 1.66
C PRO A 131 16.00 -13.94 1.94
N GLY A 132 15.83 -13.32 3.12
CA GLY A 132 16.61 -12.16 3.53
C GLY A 132 16.20 -10.82 2.88
N SER A 133 15.18 -10.78 2.03
CA SER A 133 14.65 -9.52 1.49
C SER A 133 14.08 -8.59 2.57
N ALA A 134 13.98 -7.30 2.24
CA ALA A 134 13.39 -6.27 3.08
C ALA A 134 11.95 -6.62 3.54
N LEU A 135 11.22 -7.43 2.77
CA LEU A 135 9.90 -7.94 3.15
C LEU A 135 9.94 -8.67 4.50
N TRP A 136 10.83 -9.65 4.65
CA TRP A 136 10.92 -10.47 5.86
C TRP A 136 11.38 -9.65 7.05
N ARG A 137 12.35 -8.76 6.82
CA ARG A 137 12.86 -7.88 7.86
C ARG A 137 11.78 -6.91 8.34
N ARG A 138 11.00 -6.33 7.42
CA ARG A 138 9.86 -5.46 7.74
C ARG A 138 8.85 -6.19 8.60
N LEU A 139 8.44 -7.41 8.23
CA LEU A 139 7.48 -8.19 9.02
C LEU A 139 8.01 -8.49 10.43
N ALA A 140 9.30 -8.84 10.57
CA ALA A 140 9.92 -9.07 11.86
C ALA A 140 9.95 -7.80 12.74
N LEU A 141 10.22 -6.63 12.16
CA LEU A 141 10.26 -5.36 12.88
C LEU A 141 8.86 -4.87 13.29
N LEU A 142 7.85 -5.10 12.45
CA LEU A 142 6.47 -4.68 12.71
C LEU A 142 5.74 -5.61 13.70
N GLY A 143 6.21 -6.85 13.87
CA GLY A 143 5.49 -7.86 14.66
C GLY A 143 4.09 -8.03 14.10
N ASP A 144 3.07 -7.97 14.96
CA ASP A 144 1.66 -8.17 14.55
C ASP A 144 0.92 -6.85 14.31
N HIS A 145 1.62 -5.76 13.96
CA HIS A 145 1.00 -4.45 13.74
C HIS A 145 1.19 -3.92 12.31
N GLU A 146 0.18 -3.25 11.78
CA GLU A 146 0.27 -2.41 10.58
C GLU A 146 -0.10 -0.97 10.91
N HIS A 147 0.49 0.00 10.20
CA HIS A 147 0.40 1.42 10.53
C HIS A 147 -0.25 2.17 9.38
N LEU A 148 -1.25 3.00 9.68
CA LEU A 148 -2.02 3.74 8.68
C LEU A 148 -2.14 5.21 9.06
N ARG A 149 -2.24 6.06 8.03
CA ARG A 149 -2.48 7.51 8.14
C ARG A 149 -3.70 7.92 7.35
N TRP A 150 -4.47 8.88 7.85
CA TRP A 150 -5.55 9.50 7.08
C TRP A 150 -4.94 10.47 6.06
N LEU A 151 -5.07 10.13 4.77
CA LEU A 151 -4.63 10.97 3.66
C LEU A 151 -5.76 11.87 3.15
N VAL A 152 -6.99 11.34 3.22
CA VAL A 152 -8.24 12.07 2.98
C VAL A 152 -9.22 11.60 4.06
N PRO A 153 -9.78 12.50 4.88
CA PRO A 153 -10.80 12.12 5.85
C PRO A 153 -12.12 11.79 5.14
N SER A 154 -12.89 10.84 5.69
CA SER A 154 -14.28 10.63 5.26
C SER A 154 -15.10 11.88 5.53
N SER A 155 -15.99 12.23 4.60
CA SER A 155 -16.91 13.37 4.75
C SER A 155 -18.17 13.00 5.53
#